data_AF-A0A3S4HAF8-F1
#
_entry.id   AF-A0A3S4HAF8-F1
#
_cell.length_a   1.000
_cell.length_b   1.000
_cell.length_c   1.000
_cell.angle_alpha   90.00
_cell.angle_beta   90.00
_cell.angle_gamma   90.00
#
_symmetry.space_group_name_H-M   'P 1'
#
loop_
_entity.id
_entity.type
_entity.pdbx_description
1 polymer ?
#
loop_
_entity_poly.entity_id
_entity_poly.type
_entity_poly.pdbx_seq_one_letter_code
_entity_poly.pdbx_strand_id
1 'polypeptide(L)'
;MVERLKDGGIFLLNTPYDADEVWDRLPQEVQALLRQRQARFYIINAAKLARECQLGARINTVMQMAFFHLTQILPGDIALQQLQDAIARSYSSKGQEIVERNWQALGATRQALTAIALRPVNPASPQRPPVVADAAPDFVKTVTAAMLAGLGDALPVSAFPPDGTWPVGTTQWEKRNIAEEVPIWRPDLCTQCNHCVAACPHSAIRAKVVPPAAIEHAPSSLQSLDVKARDMRGQKYVLQVAPEDCTGCNLCVEVCPAKDRQQPEIKAINMASRLEHLEEEKAHYDFFLQLPEIDPTQLERIDIRTSQLITPLFEYSGACSGCGETPYIKLLTQLYGDRLLIANATGCSSIYGGNLPTTPYTTNAAGRGPAWANSLFEDNAEFGLGFRLTVDQHRRRALRLLTLLAPRLPAELVNGLRLEDIAPALRLQQIAELRTRLAQFDDDDAVSWPTMPITCWINPSG
;
A
#
# COMPACT_ATOMS: atom_id res chain seq x y z
N MET A 1 5.34 2.77 22.74
CA MET A 1 4.19 2.22 23.51
C MET A 1 4.26 2.50 25.01
N VAL A 2 5.38 2.24 25.70
CA VAL A 2 5.48 2.35 27.18
C VAL A 2 6.62 3.25 27.66
N GLU A 3 7.37 3.86 26.73
CA GLU A 3 8.58 4.65 26.99
C GLU A 3 8.30 5.85 27.91
N ARG A 4 7.09 6.44 27.79
CA ARG A 4 6.63 7.59 28.58
C ARG A 4 5.79 7.22 29.82
N LEU A 5 5.61 5.93 30.13
CA LEU A 5 4.78 5.47 31.25
C LEU A 5 5.46 5.77 32.59
N LYS A 6 4.86 6.58 33.47
CA LYS A 6 5.43 6.82 34.81
C LYS A 6 5.52 5.52 35.64
N ASP A 7 6.41 5.51 36.63
CA ASP A 7 6.50 4.40 37.58
C ASP A 7 5.16 4.18 38.30
N GLY A 8 4.73 2.92 38.42
CA GLY A 8 3.41 2.52 38.94
C GLY A 8 2.24 2.86 38.00
N GLY A 9 2.50 3.36 36.80
CA GLY A 9 1.48 3.78 35.85
C GLY A 9 0.60 2.65 35.32
N ILE A 10 -0.61 2.99 34.87
CA ILE A 10 -1.57 2.04 34.28
C ILE A 10 -1.27 1.87 32.80
N PHE A 11 -1.13 0.62 32.35
CA PHE A 11 -1.05 0.26 30.95
C PHE A 11 -2.26 -0.60 30.59
N LEU A 12 -3.12 -0.12 29.70
CA LEU A 12 -4.30 -0.84 29.19
C LEU A 12 -4.04 -1.22 27.73
N LEU A 13 -4.17 -2.51 27.41
CA LEU A 13 -4.02 -3.04 26.06
C LEU A 13 -5.34 -3.64 25.57
N ASN A 14 -5.81 -3.17 24.41
CA ASN A 14 -6.84 -3.86 23.65
C ASN A 14 -6.20 -5.00 22.86
N THR A 15 -6.64 -6.24 23.09
CA THR A 15 -6.02 -7.43 22.48
C THR A 15 -7.03 -8.58 22.37
N PRO A 16 -6.95 -9.43 21.32
CA PRO A 16 -7.77 -10.63 21.24
C PRO A 16 -7.29 -11.78 22.11
N TYR A 17 -6.07 -11.70 22.64
CA TYR A 17 -5.43 -12.76 23.42
C TYR A 17 -5.80 -12.69 24.90
N ASP A 18 -5.90 -13.86 25.53
CA ASP A 18 -6.24 -14.00 26.94
C ASP A 18 -5.03 -13.76 27.86
N ALA A 19 -5.28 -13.79 29.17
CA ALA A 19 -4.33 -13.36 30.21
C ALA A 19 -3.07 -14.24 30.31
N ASP A 20 -3.19 -15.51 29.98
CA ASP A 20 -2.12 -16.50 29.95
C ASP A 20 -1.17 -16.30 28.77
N GLU A 21 -1.70 -15.89 27.61
CA GLU A 21 -0.90 -15.72 26.38
C GLU A 21 -0.29 -14.32 26.23
N VAL A 22 -0.99 -13.27 26.68
CA VAL A 22 -0.68 -11.89 26.27
C VAL A 22 0.75 -11.45 26.60
N TRP A 23 1.29 -11.86 27.76
CA TRP A 23 2.63 -11.47 28.16
C TRP A 23 3.68 -11.96 27.17
N ASP A 24 3.57 -13.22 26.75
CA ASP A 24 4.57 -13.89 25.92
C ASP A 24 4.52 -13.38 24.47
N ARG A 25 3.42 -12.73 24.07
CA ARG A 25 3.28 -12.06 22.77
C ARG A 25 3.78 -10.62 22.76
N LEU A 26 3.97 -9.98 23.92
CA LEU A 26 4.57 -8.65 23.97
C LEU A 26 6.06 -8.71 23.61
N PRO A 27 6.59 -7.70 22.89
CA PRO A 27 8.03 -7.64 22.65
C PRO A 27 8.84 -7.62 23.94
N GLN A 28 10.02 -8.24 23.92
CA GLN A 28 10.90 -8.33 25.09
C GLN A 28 11.22 -6.95 25.70
N GLU A 29 11.41 -5.93 24.87
CA GLU A 29 11.68 -4.56 25.26
C GLU A 29 10.47 -3.91 25.97
N VAL A 30 9.25 -4.26 25.54
CA VAL A 30 8.01 -3.80 26.17
C VAL A 30 7.84 -4.48 27.53
N GLN A 31 8.08 -5.79 27.62
CA GLN A 31 8.07 -6.53 28.89
C GLN A 31 9.07 -5.94 29.88
N ALA A 32 10.31 -5.67 29.44
CA ALA A 32 11.35 -5.07 30.25
C ALA A 32 10.94 -3.70 30.80
N LEU A 33 10.41 -2.83 29.94
CA LEU A 33 9.95 -1.49 30.33
C LEU A 33 8.74 -1.54 31.29
N LEU A 34 7.76 -2.41 31.04
CA LEU A 34 6.62 -2.58 31.96
C LEU A 34 7.07 -3.01 33.36
N ARG A 35 8.06 -3.90 33.45
CA ARG A 35 8.67 -4.30 34.72
C ARG A 35 9.45 -3.18 35.38
N GLN A 36 10.32 -2.52 34.62
CA GLN A 36 11.14 -1.41 35.13
C GLN A 36 10.25 -0.32 35.74
N ARG A 37 9.13 0.00 35.09
CA ARG A 37 8.15 1.00 35.54
C ARG A 37 7.15 0.45 36.55
N GLN A 38 7.27 -0.81 37.00
CA GLN A 38 6.30 -1.47 37.89
C GLN A 38 4.83 -1.24 37.46
N ALA A 39 4.58 -1.39 36.15
CA ALA A 39 3.32 -1.02 35.53
C ALA A 39 2.14 -1.84 36.06
N ARG A 40 0.99 -1.19 36.23
CA ARG A 40 -0.30 -1.88 36.43
C ARG A 40 -0.87 -2.24 35.07
N PHE A 41 -0.64 -3.47 34.63
CA PHE A 41 -1.01 -3.95 33.30
C PHE A 41 -2.42 -4.54 33.29
N TYR A 42 -3.27 -4.10 32.36
CA TYR A 42 -4.62 -4.61 32.12
C TYR A 42 -4.84 -4.90 30.64
N ILE A 43 -5.68 -5.89 30.36
CA ILE A 43 -6.14 -6.22 29.00
C ILE A 43 -7.66 -6.18 28.89
N ILE A 44 -8.12 -5.99 27.66
CA ILE A 44 -9.52 -6.14 27.27
C ILE A 44 -9.61 -6.54 25.80
N ASN A 45 -10.59 -7.37 25.42
CA ASN A 45 -10.91 -7.63 24.02
C ASN A 45 -12.08 -6.74 23.58
N ALA A 46 -11.78 -5.47 23.30
CA ALA A 46 -12.81 -4.47 22.99
C ALA A 46 -13.49 -4.74 21.65
N ALA A 47 -12.78 -5.35 20.68
CA ALA A 47 -13.35 -5.71 19.39
C ALA A 47 -14.42 -6.81 19.52
N LYS A 48 -14.16 -7.84 20.34
CA LYS A 48 -15.15 -8.88 20.65
C LYS A 48 -16.38 -8.27 21.33
N LEU A 49 -16.19 -7.43 22.35
CA LEU A 49 -17.29 -6.76 23.04
C LEU A 49 -18.12 -5.87 22.11
N ALA A 50 -17.46 -5.11 21.22
CA ALA A 50 -18.15 -4.29 20.25
C ALA A 50 -19.01 -5.13 19.28
N ARG A 51 -18.54 -6.30 18.84
CA ARG A 51 -19.34 -7.22 18.00
C ARG A 51 -20.51 -7.83 18.77
N GLU A 52 -20.29 -8.32 19.98
CA GLU A 52 -21.35 -8.90 20.84
C GLU A 52 -22.44 -7.87 21.17
N CYS A 53 -22.07 -6.61 21.37
CA CYS A 53 -23.00 -5.49 21.56
C CYS A 53 -23.50 -4.86 20.24
N GLN A 54 -23.20 -5.44 19.08
CA GLN A 54 -23.66 -4.97 17.76
C GLN A 54 -23.29 -3.50 17.45
N LEU A 55 -22.09 -3.09 17.85
CA LEU A 55 -21.47 -1.79 17.58
C LEU A 55 -20.49 -1.82 16.38
N GLY A 56 -20.33 -2.98 15.73
CA GLY A 56 -19.36 -3.17 14.63
C GLY A 56 -17.92 -3.06 15.14
N ALA A 57 -17.07 -2.35 14.40
CA ALA A 57 -15.66 -2.13 14.75
C ALA A 57 -15.42 -1.00 15.79
N ARG A 58 -16.48 -0.45 16.39
CA ARG A 58 -16.37 0.74 17.28
C ARG A 58 -16.04 0.34 18.71
N ILE A 59 -14.76 0.44 19.08
CA ILE A 59 -14.28 0.13 20.44
C ILE A 59 -14.28 1.32 21.40
N ASN A 60 -14.61 2.52 20.93
CA ASN A 60 -14.48 3.77 21.70
C ASN A 60 -15.24 3.75 23.03
N THR A 61 -16.49 3.30 23.04
CA THR A 61 -17.32 3.22 24.25
C THR A 61 -16.72 2.27 25.29
N VAL A 62 -16.22 1.11 24.84
CA VAL A 62 -15.54 0.12 25.68
C VAL A 62 -14.25 0.72 26.27
N MET A 63 -13.39 1.29 25.42
CA MET A 63 -12.11 1.86 25.87
C MET A 63 -12.30 3.08 26.79
N GLN A 64 -13.33 3.89 26.56
CA GLN A 64 -13.65 5.03 27.41
C GLN A 64 -14.11 4.57 28.80
N MET A 65 -14.97 3.55 28.88
CA MET A 65 -15.38 3.00 30.16
C MET A 65 -14.20 2.37 30.91
N ALA A 66 -13.32 1.66 30.20
CA ALA A 66 -12.11 1.10 30.77
C ALA A 66 -11.19 2.18 31.36
N PHE A 67 -11.03 3.31 30.67
CA PHE A 67 -10.26 4.45 31.18
C PHE A 67 -10.80 4.97 32.52
N PHE A 68 -12.10 5.27 32.61
CA PHE A 68 -12.68 5.78 33.86
C PHE A 68 -12.63 4.74 34.98
N HIS A 69 -12.89 3.47 34.65
CA HIS A 69 -12.83 2.39 35.61
C HIS A 69 -11.42 2.16 36.17
N LEU A 70 -10.38 2.25 35.35
CA LEU A 70 -9.01 1.99 35.81
C LEU A 70 -8.38 3.18 36.53
N THR A 71 -8.64 4.40 36.04
CA THR A 71 -8.03 5.62 36.59
C THR A 71 -8.66 6.05 37.91
N GLN A 72 -9.91 5.66 38.19
CA GLN A 72 -10.64 6.04 39.41
C GLN A 72 -10.69 7.56 39.64
N ILE A 73 -10.61 8.35 38.56
CA ILE A 73 -10.77 9.83 38.62
C ILE A 73 -12.19 10.19 39.09
N LEU A 74 -13.16 9.32 38.80
CA LEU A 74 -14.52 9.39 39.32
C LEU A 74 -14.88 8.04 39.97
N PRO A 75 -15.77 8.03 40.98
CA PRO A 75 -16.36 6.79 41.48
C PRO A 75 -17.03 6.02 40.33
N GLY A 76 -16.85 4.69 40.30
CA GLY A 76 -17.24 3.86 39.16
C GLY A 76 -18.70 3.97 38.75
N ASP A 77 -19.63 4.10 39.70
CA ASP A 77 -21.06 4.21 39.40
C ASP A 77 -21.43 5.61 38.88
N ILE A 78 -20.74 6.65 39.35
CA ILE A 78 -20.89 8.01 38.81
C ILE A 78 -20.35 8.07 37.38
N ALA A 79 -19.20 7.43 37.11
CA ALA A 79 -18.64 7.37 35.76
C ALA A 79 -19.59 6.65 34.78
N LEU A 80 -20.18 5.53 35.20
CA LEU A 80 -21.14 4.79 34.38
C LEU A 80 -22.36 5.67 34.04
N GLN A 81 -22.98 6.30 35.04
CA GLN A 81 -24.15 7.16 34.82
C GLN A 81 -23.83 8.33 33.88
N GLN A 82 -22.71 9.03 34.12
CA GLN A 82 -22.30 10.17 33.29
C GLN A 82 -22.05 9.77 31.83
N LEU A 83 -21.43 8.60 31.60
CA LEU A 83 -21.23 8.08 30.26
C LEU A 83 -22.55 7.66 29.61
N GLN A 84 -23.47 7.04 30.36
CA GLN A 84 -24.79 6.69 29.86
C GLN A 84 -25.56 7.94 29.43
N ASP A 85 -25.57 8.99 30.25
CA ASP A 85 -26.22 10.26 29.94
C ASP A 85 -25.59 10.96 28.73
N ALA A 86 -24.25 10.93 28.62
CA ALA A 86 -23.53 11.49 27.47
C ALA A 86 -23.89 10.75 26.17
N ILE A 87 -23.94 9.42 26.20
CA ILE A 87 -24.33 8.58 25.05
C ILE A 87 -25.78 8.88 24.64
N ALA A 88 -26.71 9.00 25.57
CA ALA A 88 -28.09 9.36 25.27
C ALA A 88 -28.18 10.74 24.59
N ARG A 89 -27.47 11.74 25.11
CA ARG A 89 -27.42 13.08 24.49
C ARG A 89 -26.83 13.04 23.08
N SER A 90 -25.73 12.32 22.87
CA SER A 90 -25.02 12.28 21.59
C SER A 90 -25.71 11.43 20.52
N TYR A 91 -26.38 10.34 20.91
CA TYR A 91 -26.87 9.32 19.97
C TYR A 91 -28.38 9.14 19.94
N SER A 92 -29.16 9.82 20.79
CA SER A 92 -30.63 9.78 20.75
C SER A 92 -31.20 10.04 19.35
N SER A 93 -30.62 11.00 18.61
CA SER A 93 -31.00 11.31 17.23
C SER A 93 -30.75 10.18 16.21
N LYS A 94 -29.94 9.17 16.57
CA LYS A 94 -29.60 8.02 15.73
C LYS A 94 -30.47 6.79 16.03
N GLY A 95 -31.34 6.87 17.04
CA GLY A 95 -32.25 5.80 17.43
C GLY A 95 -31.91 5.19 18.79
N GLN A 96 -32.96 4.80 19.51
CA GLN A 96 -32.87 4.27 20.88
C GLN A 96 -32.04 2.98 20.96
N GLU A 97 -32.13 2.11 19.95
CA GLU A 97 -31.38 0.87 19.87
C GLU A 97 -29.86 1.09 19.91
N ILE A 98 -29.36 2.14 19.26
CA ILE A 98 -27.92 2.49 19.27
C ILE A 98 -27.49 2.94 20.67
N VAL A 99 -28.34 3.70 21.38
CA VAL A 99 -28.09 4.14 22.75
C VAL A 99 -27.99 2.93 23.68
N GLU A 100 -28.95 2.01 23.59
CA GLU A 100 -29.00 0.81 24.42
C GLU A 100 -27.82 -0.13 24.20
N ARG A 101 -27.43 -0.37 22.94
CA ARG A 101 -26.23 -1.16 22.59
C ARG A 101 -24.96 -0.55 23.19
N ASN A 102 -24.83 0.77 23.18
CA ASN A 102 -23.72 1.45 23.82
C ASN A 102 -23.74 1.31 25.35
N TRP A 103 -24.92 1.43 25.98
CA TRP A 103 -25.05 1.20 27.42
C TRP A 103 -24.70 -0.24 27.82
N GLN A 104 -25.11 -1.23 27.03
CA GLN A 104 -24.71 -2.63 27.22
C GLN A 104 -23.19 -2.78 27.18
N ALA A 105 -22.52 -2.14 26.20
CA ALA A 105 -21.07 -2.17 26.10
C ALA A 105 -20.37 -1.54 27.32
N LEU A 106 -20.89 -0.44 27.87
CA LEU A 106 -20.37 0.16 29.12
C LEU A 106 -20.45 -0.84 30.29
N GLY A 107 -21.60 -1.52 30.44
CA GLY A 107 -21.80 -2.52 31.49
C GLY A 107 -20.85 -3.71 31.37
N ALA A 108 -20.77 -4.29 30.17
CA ALA A 108 -19.92 -5.45 29.88
C ALA A 108 -18.41 -5.15 30.11
N THR A 109 -17.98 -3.92 29.81
CA THR A 109 -16.58 -3.51 29.96
C THR A 109 -16.07 -3.69 31.40
N ARG A 110 -16.88 -3.37 32.42
CA ARG A 110 -16.46 -3.48 33.83
C ARG A 110 -16.08 -4.90 34.23
N GLN A 111 -16.72 -5.89 33.63
CA GLN A 111 -16.52 -7.31 33.93
C GLN A 111 -15.40 -7.94 33.09
N ALA A 112 -15.10 -7.36 31.92
CA ALA A 112 -14.15 -7.90 30.96
C ALA A 112 -12.69 -7.45 31.20
N LEU A 113 -12.46 -6.43 32.03
CA LEU A 113 -11.11 -5.96 32.33
C LEU A 113 -10.35 -6.99 33.15
N THR A 114 -9.21 -7.44 32.62
CA THR A 114 -8.38 -8.45 33.27
C THR A 114 -7.03 -7.86 33.64
N ALA A 115 -6.66 -7.92 34.92
CA ALA A 115 -5.35 -7.51 35.40
C ALA A 115 -4.31 -8.59 35.07
N ILE A 116 -3.16 -8.16 34.56
CA ILE A 116 -2.07 -9.05 34.17
C ILE A 116 -0.89 -8.88 35.12
N ALA A 117 -0.46 -10.00 35.70
CA ALA A 117 0.74 -10.01 36.52
C ALA A 117 1.99 -9.81 35.64
N LEU A 118 2.88 -8.93 36.09
CA LEU A 118 4.18 -8.76 35.45
C LEU A 118 5.03 -10.02 35.72
N ARG A 119 5.44 -10.69 34.64
CA ARG A 119 6.34 -11.86 34.71
C ARG A 119 7.78 -11.43 34.38
N PRO A 120 8.81 -12.28 34.58
CA PRO A 120 10.13 -12.05 34.01
C PRO A 120 10.07 -11.86 32.49
N VAL A 121 11.08 -11.20 31.92
CA VAL A 121 11.18 -11.09 30.45
C VAL A 121 11.35 -12.50 29.89
N ASN A 122 10.47 -12.89 28.98
CA ASN A 122 10.53 -14.20 28.35
C ASN A 122 11.49 -14.12 27.14
N PRO A 123 12.60 -14.88 27.13
CA PRO A 123 13.55 -14.87 26.02
C PRO A 123 12.99 -15.44 24.72
N ALA A 124 11.89 -16.21 24.78
CA ALA A 124 11.19 -16.74 23.61
C ALA A 124 10.18 -15.75 23.00
N SER A 125 9.88 -14.64 23.67
CA SER A 125 9.01 -13.60 23.13
C SER A 125 9.66 -12.87 21.95
N PRO A 126 8.87 -12.31 21.02
CA PRO A 126 9.42 -11.59 19.89
C PRO A 126 10.25 -10.38 20.33
N GLN A 127 11.23 -10.00 19.52
CA GLN A 127 11.83 -8.66 19.61
C GLN A 127 10.90 -7.66 18.91
N ARG A 128 11.05 -6.38 19.21
CA ARG A 128 10.37 -5.35 18.45
C ARG A 128 10.90 -5.40 17.00
N PRO A 129 10.03 -5.53 15.99
CA PRO A 129 10.48 -5.51 14.61
C PRO A 129 11.09 -4.13 14.27
N PRO A 130 12.03 -4.08 13.31
CA PRO A 130 12.49 -2.79 12.80
C PRO A 130 11.32 -2.05 12.14
N VAL A 131 11.40 -0.71 12.11
CA VAL A 131 10.33 0.14 11.55
C VAL A 131 10.14 -0.09 10.05
N VAL A 132 11.23 -0.40 9.35
CA VAL A 132 11.26 -0.80 7.94
C VAL A 132 12.20 -1.99 7.81
N ALA A 133 12.07 -2.76 6.73
CA ALA A 133 12.95 -3.90 6.48
C ALA A 133 14.42 -3.49 6.26
N ASP A 134 15.37 -4.34 6.65
CA ASP A 134 16.81 -4.11 6.42
C ASP A 134 17.20 -4.07 4.93
N ALA A 135 16.39 -4.68 4.08
CA ALA A 135 16.53 -4.63 2.62
C ALA A 135 16.16 -3.26 2.02
N ALA A 136 15.57 -2.35 2.80
CA ALA A 136 15.18 -1.04 2.32
C ALA A 136 16.41 -0.17 1.94
N PRO A 137 16.27 0.75 0.98
CA PRO A 137 17.33 1.70 0.64
C PRO A 137 17.80 2.53 1.85
N ASP A 138 19.04 3.01 1.81
CA ASP A 138 19.64 3.74 2.94
C ASP A 138 18.84 4.97 3.37
N PHE A 139 18.33 5.74 2.41
CA PHE A 139 17.46 6.88 2.71
C PHE A 139 16.19 6.45 3.46
N VAL A 140 15.60 5.30 3.10
CA VAL A 140 14.41 4.76 3.77
C VAL A 140 14.76 4.31 5.20
N LYS A 141 15.88 3.62 5.39
CA LYS A 141 16.32 3.15 6.72
C LYS A 141 16.71 4.28 7.66
N THR A 142 17.28 5.37 7.15
CA THR A 142 17.88 6.43 7.97
C THR A 142 16.93 7.61 8.19
N VAL A 143 16.22 8.04 7.14
CA VAL A 143 15.34 9.22 7.18
C VAL A 143 13.88 8.80 7.34
N THR A 144 13.35 7.99 6.41
CA THR A 144 11.94 7.59 6.43
C THR A 144 11.59 6.82 7.70
N ALA A 145 12.39 5.84 8.11
CA ALA A 145 12.14 5.05 9.31
C ALA A 145 12.15 5.89 10.59
N ALA A 146 13.04 6.90 10.70
CA ALA A 146 13.05 7.81 11.84
C ALA A 146 11.78 8.66 11.89
N MET A 147 11.32 9.17 10.75
CA MET A 147 10.07 9.93 10.66
C MET A 147 8.85 9.06 11.01
N LEU A 148 8.78 7.83 10.48
CA LEU A 148 7.71 6.86 10.80
C LEU A 148 7.71 6.46 12.29
N ALA A 149 8.88 6.43 12.94
CA ALA A 149 9.02 6.17 14.37
C ALA A 149 8.61 7.36 15.26
N GLY A 150 8.24 8.51 14.68
CA GLY A 150 7.97 9.75 15.41
C GLY A 150 9.23 10.43 15.95
N LEU A 151 10.38 10.18 15.32
CA LEU A 151 11.70 10.75 15.67
C LEU A 151 12.18 11.75 14.60
N GLY A 152 11.28 12.27 13.76
CA GLY A 152 11.61 13.19 12.67
C GLY A 152 12.31 14.48 13.14
N ASP A 153 11.90 15.05 14.28
CA ASP A 153 12.51 16.27 14.85
C ASP A 153 13.99 16.10 15.25
N ALA A 154 14.48 14.86 15.37
CA ALA A 154 15.89 14.59 15.70
C ALA A 154 16.80 14.58 14.46
N LEU A 155 16.23 14.60 13.24
CA LEU A 155 17.01 14.56 12.00
C LEU A 155 17.66 15.92 11.74
N PRO A 156 18.98 15.97 11.42
CA PRO A 156 19.64 17.21 11.06
C PRO A 156 19.20 17.70 9.68
N VAL A 157 19.36 19.00 9.41
CA VAL A 157 19.07 19.59 8.08
C VAL A 157 19.81 18.85 6.95
N SER A 158 21.02 18.35 7.22
CA SER A 158 21.83 17.59 6.25
C SER A 158 21.25 16.23 5.86
N ALA A 159 20.20 15.75 6.53
CA ALA A 159 19.51 14.51 6.17
C ALA A 159 18.58 14.68 4.94
N PHE A 160 18.26 15.92 4.56
CA PHE A 160 17.25 16.21 3.55
C PHE A 160 17.86 16.74 2.25
N PRO A 161 17.31 16.36 1.09
CA PRO A 161 17.68 16.97 -0.19
C PRO A 161 17.36 18.47 -0.20
N PRO A 162 18.25 19.33 -0.74
CA PRO A 162 18.11 20.78 -0.66
C PRO A 162 16.93 21.32 -1.49
N ASP A 163 16.45 20.56 -2.46
CA ASP A 163 15.32 20.89 -3.34
C ASP A 163 14.01 20.24 -2.89
N GLY A 164 14.02 19.48 -1.80
CA GLY A 164 12.85 18.75 -1.31
C GLY A 164 12.42 17.55 -2.15
N THR A 165 13.23 17.13 -3.13
CA THR A 165 12.93 15.93 -3.94
C THR A 165 13.01 14.67 -3.08
N TRP A 166 12.06 13.75 -3.23
CA TRP A 166 12.00 12.51 -2.44
C TRP A 166 12.10 11.26 -3.34
N PRO A 167 12.69 10.16 -2.87
CA PRO A 167 12.67 8.90 -3.62
C PRO A 167 11.25 8.36 -3.77
N VAL A 168 10.99 7.79 -4.95
CA VAL A 168 9.74 7.07 -5.28
C VAL A 168 9.74 5.65 -4.70
N GLY A 169 8.56 5.04 -4.62
CA GLY A 169 8.36 3.63 -4.27
C GLY A 169 8.67 3.32 -2.82
N THR A 170 8.47 4.27 -1.91
CA THR A 170 8.86 4.11 -0.50
C THR A 170 7.77 3.52 0.38
N THR A 171 6.49 3.56 -0.05
CA THR A 171 5.37 2.93 0.70
C THR A 171 5.48 1.42 0.80
N GLN A 172 6.15 0.75 -0.15
CA GLN A 172 6.38 -0.71 -0.11
C GLN A 172 7.12 -1.18 1.14
N TRP A 173 7.84 -0.28 1.83
CA TRP A 173 8.63 -0.59 3.02
C TRP A 173 7.87 -0.36 4.33
N GLU A 174 6.68 0.26 4.30
CA GLU A 174 5.92 0.56 5.52
C GLU A 174 5.32 -0.70 6.16
N LYS A 175 4.73 -1.58 5.33
CA LYS A 175 4.06 -2.82 5.78
C LYS A 175 3.19 -2.59 7.02
N ARG A 176 2.31 -1.59 6.95
CA ARG A 176 1.58 -1.00 8.09
C ARG A 176 0.76 -2.01 8.90
N ASN A 177 0.29 -3.07 8.24
CA ASN A 177 -0.34 -4.24 8.85
C ASN A 177 -1.58 -3.92 9.71
N ILE A 178 -2.46 -3.05 9.17
CA ILE A 178 -3.56 -2.42 9.92
C ILE A 178 -4.92 -3.10 9.79
N ALA A 179 -5.10 -4.04 8.85
CA ALA A 179 -6.38 -4.68 8.64
C ALA A 179 -6.73 -5.66 9.78
N GLU A 180 -8.01 -5.76 10.15
CA GLU A 180 -8.47 -6.86 11.02
C GLU A 180 -8.65 -8.15 10.21
N GLU A 181 -9.17 -8.02 9.00
CA GLU A 181 -9.41 -9.11 8.06
C GLU A 181 -8.75 -8.80 6.72
N VAL A 182 -8.29 -9.85 6.03
CA VAL A 182 -7.70 -9.78 4.69
C VAL A 182 -8.45 -10.72 3.74
N PRO A 183 -8.48 -10.42 2.44
CA PRO A 183 -9.19 -11.26 1.48
C PRO A 183 -8.39 -12.53 1.14
N ILE A 184 -8.98 -13.70 1.41
CA ILE A 184 -8.42 -15.02 1.13
C ILE A 184 -9.08 -15.62 -0.12
N TRP A 185 -8.23 -16.09 -1.05
CA TRP A 185 -8.65 -16.60 -2.36
C TRP A 185 -9.13 -18.05 -2.29
N ARG A 186 -10.23 -18.35 -3.01
CA ARG A 186 -10.77 -19.69 -3.26
C ARG A 186 -10.66 -20.02 -4.75
N PRO A 187 -9.61 -20.75 -5.18
CA PRO A 187 -9.29 -20.95 -6.59
C PRO A 187 -10.39 -21.69 -7.38
N ASP A 188 -11.04 -22.66 -6.76
CA ASP A 188 -12.09 -23.51 -7.33
C ASP A 188 -13.29 -22.71 -7.87
N LEU A 189 -13.63 -21.60 -7.22
CA LEU A 189 -14.72 -20.70 -7.64
C LEU A 189 -14.26 -19.63 -8.64
N CYS A 190 -12.95 -19.39 -8.76
CA CYS A 190 -12.43 -18.20 -9.44
C CYS A 190 -12.62 -18.23 -10.97
N THR A 191 -13.15 -17.13 -11.51
CA THR A 191 -13.35 -16.95 -12.96
C THR A 191 -12.18 -16.25 -13.66
N GLN A 192 -11.13 -15.85 -12.93
CA GLN A 192 -9.95 -15.14 -13.46
C GLN A 192 -10.30 -13.82 -14.17
N CYS A 193 -11.28 -13.08 -13.63
CA CYS A 193 -11.80 -11.83 -14.22
C CYS A 193 -11.06 -10.55 -13.78
N ASN A 194 -10.25 -10.62 -12.71
CA ASN A 194 -9.49 -9.51 -12.14
C ASN A 194 -10.30 -8.28 -11.64
N HIS A 195 -11.62 -8.39 -11.48
CA HIS A 195 -12.41 -7.31 -10.85
C HIS A 195 -11.93 -6.97 -9.43
N CYS A 196 -11.53 -7.98 -8.66
CA CYS A 196 -10.97 -7.79 -7.32
C CYS A 196 -9.67 -6.96 -7.32
N VAL A 197 -8.81 -7.16 -8.32
CA VAL A 197 -7.56 -6.40 -8.53
C VAL A 197 -7.85 -4.98 -8.98
N ALA A 198 -8.80 -4.82 -9.91
CA ALA A 198 -9.22 -3.51 -10.40
C ALA A 198 -9.83 -2.63 -9.30
N ALA A 199 -10.67 -3.21 -8.44
CA ALA A 199 -11.36 -2.50 -7.38
C ALA A 199 -10.46 -2.17 -6.17
N CYS A 200 -9.27 -2.77 -6.06
CA CYS A 200 -8.40 -2.54 -4.92
C CYS A 200 -7.82 -1.11 -4.95
N PRO A 201 -8.11 -0.27 -3.93
CA PRO A 201 -7.60 1.10 -3.88
C PRO A 201 -6.13 1.21 -3.48
N HIS A 202 -5.51 0.12 -3.00
CA HIS A 202 -4.14 0.14 -2.47
C HIS A 202 -3.18 -0.76 -3.24
N SER A 203 -3.61 -1.38 -4.34
CA SER A 203 -2.82 -2.41 -5.04
C SER A 203 -2.41 -3.59 -4.13
N ALA A 204 -3.19 -3.83 -3.05
CA ALA A 204 -2.95 -4.86 -2.04
C ALA A 204 -3.51 -6.24 -2.42
N ILE A 205 -4.09 -6.37 -3.61
CA ILE A 205 -4.36 -7.67 -4.24
C ILE A 205 -4.00 -7.56 -5.71
N ARG A 206 -3.21 -8.51 -6.21
CA ARG A 206 -2.64 -8.50 -7.56
C ARG A 206 -2.75 -9.87 -8.21
N ALA A 207 -2.74 -9.88 -9.53
CA ALA A 207 -2.72 -11.12 -10.30
C ALA A 207 -1.52 -11.12 -11.26
N LYS A 208 -0.91 -12.30 -11.43
CA LYS A 208 0.12 -12.56 -12.44
C LYS A 208 -0.28 -13.76 -13.28
N VAL A 209 0.13 -13.72 -14.55
CA VAL A 209 0.09 -14.87 -15.46
C VAL A 209 1.53 -15.23 -15.78
N VAL A 210 1.93 -16.46 -15.45
CA VAL A 210 3.33 -16.90 -15.48
C VAL A 210 3.48 -18.28 -16.12
N PRO A 211 4.66 -18.61 -16.68
CA PRO A 211 4.92 -19.95 -17.19
C PRO A 211 4.90 -20.97 -16.05
N PRO A 212 4.49 -22.23 -16.30
CA PRO A 212 4.47 -23.28 -15.28
C PRO A 212 5.79 -23.45 -14.54
N ALA A 213 6.93 -23.29 -15.23
CA ALA A 213 8.26 -23.39 -14.63
C ALA A 213 8.52 -22.33 -13.53
N ALA A 214 7.88 -21.16 -13.60
CA ALA A 214 8.09 -20.09 -12.62
C ALA A 214 7.49 -20.40 -11.24
N ILE A 215 6.58 -21.39 -11.15
CA ILE A 215 5.93 -21.78 -9.90
C ILE A 215 6.40 -23.14 -9.36
N GLU A 216 7.42 -23.76 -9.97
CA GLU A 216 7.94 -25.06 -9.52
C GLU A 216 8.50 -25.02 -8.10
N HIS A 217 9.04 -23.87 -7.68
CA HIS A 217 9.60 -23.64 -6.35
C HIS A 217 8.67 -22.82 -5.44
N ALA A 218 7.40 -22.69 -5.81
CA ALA A 218 6.40 -22.02 -4.98
C ALA A 218 6.22 -22.75 -3.64
N PRO A 219 5.88 -22.02 -2.55
CA PRO A 219 5.40 -22.64 -1.33
C PRO A 219 4.24 -23.60 -1.63
N SER A 220 4.21 -24.77 -0.99
CA SER A 220 3.21 -25.81 -1.31
C SER A 220 1.77 -25.37 -1.08
N SER A 221 1.55 -24.36 -0.22
CA SER A 221 0.23 -23.79 0.02
C SER A 221 -0.14 -22.63 -0.91
N LEU A 222 0.82 -22.08 -1.67
CA LEU A 222 0.54 -21.04 -2.66
C LEU A 222 -0.29 -21.65 -3.80
N GLN A 223 -1.52 -21.15 -3.94
CA GLN A 223 -2.45 -21.65 -4.94
C GLN A 223 -2.15 -21.06 -6.33
N SER A 224 -2.50 -21.81 -7.38
CA SER A 224 -2.52 -21.32 -8.76
C SER A 224 -3.58 -22.05 -9.58
N LEU A 225 -3.99 -21.47 -10.70
CA LEU A 225 -4.91 -22.09 -11.67
C LEU A 225 -4.31 -22.13 -13.07
N ASP A 226 -4.71 -23.07 -13.89
CA ASP A 226 -4.47 -22.96 -15.33
C ASP A 226 -5.25 -21.78 -15.92
N VAL A 227 -4.60 -20.99 -16.77
CA VAL A 227 -5.26 -19.87 -17.43
C VAL A 227 -6.38 -20.34 -18.35
N LYS A 228 -7.58 -19.79 -18.16
CA LYS A 228 -8.78 -20.08 -18.96
C LYS A 228 -8.81 -19.36 -20.31
N ALA A 229 -8.02 -18.29 -20.45
CA ALA A 229 -7.95 -17.48 -21.68
C ALA A 229 -7.28 -18.27 -22.81
N ARG A 230 -7.78 -18.11 -24.05
CA ARG A 230 -7.23 -18.83 -25.21
C ARG A 230 -5.85 -18.30 -25.61
N ASP A 231 -5.68 -16.98 -25.56
CA ASP A 231 -4.49 -16.20 -25.87
C ASP A 231 -3.32 -16.45 -24.90
N MET A 232 -3.59 -16.97 -23.70
CA MET A 232 -2.59 -17.28 -22.67
C MET A 232 -2.66 -18.75 -22.21
N ARG A 233 -3.13 -19.66 -23.07
CA ARG A 233 -3.28 -21.08 -22.72
C ARG A 233 -1.94 -21.72 -22.38
N GLY A 234 -1.91 -22.59 -21.36
CA GLY A 234 -0.70 -23.27 -20.89
C GLY A 234 0.08 -22.48 -19.84
N GLN A 235 -0.33 -21.26 -19.53
CA GLN A 235 0.20 -20.45 -18.43
C GLN A 235 -0.55 -20.72 -17.13
N LYS A 236 0.02 -20.26 -16.02
CA LYS A 236 -0.54 -20.32 -14.66
C LYS A 236 -1.00 -18.93 -14.22
N TYR A 237 -2.18 -18.86 -13.64
CA TYR A 237 -2.75 -17.68 -13.01
C TYR A 237 -2.55 -17.75 -11.49
N VAL A 238 -1.96 -16.71 -10.93
CA VAL A 238 -1.75 -16.55 -9.48
C VAL A 238 -2.43 -15.25 -9.05
N LEU A 239 -3.30 -15.31 -8.05
CA LEU A 239 -3.93 -14.15 -7.42
C LEU A 239 -3.47 -14.11 -5.97
N GLN A 240 -2.84 -13.01 -5.56
CA GLN A 240 -2.21 -12.92 -4.25
C GLN A 240 -2.50 -11.58 -3.56
N VAL A 241 -2.79 -11.64 -2.26
CA VAL A 241 -2.96 -10.48 -1.39
C VAL A 241 -1.61 -10.08 -0.79
N ALA A 242 -1.38 -8.77 -0.64
CA ALA A 242 -0.32 -8.22 0.20
C ALA A 242 -0.93 -7.98 1.60
N PRO A 243 -0.81 -8.92 2.55
CA PRO A 243 -1.60 -8.88 3.79
C PRO A 243 -1.26 -7.69 4.68
N GLU A 244 0.00 -7.25 4.66
CA GLU A 244 0.49 -6.13 5.46
C GLU A 244 0.13 -4.75 4.87
N ASP A 245 -0.24 -4.70 3.59
CA ASP A 245 -0.63 -3.46 2.91
C ASP A 245 -2.14 -3.37 2.65
N CYS A 246 -2.88 -4.45 2.93
CA CYS A 246 -4.33 -4.47 2.87
C CYS A 246 -4.92 -3.58 3.97
N THR A 247 -5.98 -2.83 3.63
CA THR A 247 -6.70 -1.98 4.59
C THR A 247 -8.04 -2.60 5.06
N GLY A 248 -8.35 -3.83 4.64
CA GLY A 248 -9.58 -4.52 5.01
C GLY A 248 -10.88 -3.89 4.47
N CYS A 249 -10.83 -3.16 3.34
CA CYS A 249 -12.00 -2.41 2.83
C CYS A 249 -13.14 -3.26 2.25
N ASN A 250 -12.97 -4.58 2.12
CA ASN A 250 -13.95 -5.54 1.56
C ASN A 250 -14.37 -5.31 0.08
N LEU A 251 -13.91 -4.25 -0.60
CA LEU A 251 -14.32 -3.96 -1.98
C LEU A 251 -14.01 -5.09 -2.98
N CYS A 252 -12.87 -5.76 -2.84
CA CYS A 252 -12.49 -6.88 -3.72
C CYS A 252 -13.43 -8.08 -3.62
N VAL A 253 -13.99 -8.33 -2.43
CA VAL A 253 -15.01 -9.35 -2.17
C VAL A 253 -16.37 -8.88 -2.70
N GLU A 254 -16.74 -7.62 -2.48
CA GLU A 254 -18.00 -7.07 -2.98
C GLU A 254 -18.15 -7.19 -4.49
N VAL A 255 -17.11 -6.80 -5.24
CA VAL A 255 -17.13 -6.84 -6.71
C VAL A 255 -16.94 -8.24 -7.30
N CYS A 256 -16.62 -9.26 -6.50
CA CYS A 256 -16.39 -10.61 -7.00
C CYS A 256 -17.70 -11.21 -7.55
N PRO A 257 -17.79 -11.49 -8.87
CA PRO A 257 -19.02 -12.01 -9.46
C PRO A 257 -19.18 -13.52 -9.23
N ALA A 258 -18.10 -14.21 -8.87
CA ALA A 258 -18.08 -15.65 -8.68
C ALA A 258 -18.52 -16.02 -7.26
N LYS A 259 -19.53 -16.87 -7.18
CA LYS A 259 -20.19 -17.34 -5.95
C LYS A 259 -20.32 -18.86 -5.98
N ASP A 260 -20.28 -19.48 -4.81
CA ASP A 260 -20.64 -20.88 -4.67
C ASP A 260 -22.11 -21.10 -5.06
N ARG A 261 -22.42 -22.26 -5.65
CA ARG A 261 -23.77 -22.56 -6.15
C ARG A 261 -24.75 -22.94 -5.03
N GLN A 262 -24.25 -23.52 -3.95
CA GLN A 262 -25.04 -23.98 -2.80
C GLN A 262 -25.09 -22.91 -1.71
N GLN A 263 -24.00 -22.17 -1.52
CA GLN A 263 -23.82 -21.14 -0.48
C GLN A 263 -23.44 -19.78 -1.11
N PRO A 264 -24.39 -18.99 -1.63
CA PRO A 264 -24.13 -17.76 -2.38
C PRO A 264 -23.36 -16.65 -1.62
N GLU A 265 -23.29 -16.74 -0.30
CA GLU A 265 -22.47 -15.89 0.58
C GLU A 265 -20.97 -16.18 0.43
N ILE A 266 -20.61 -17.41 0.05
CA ILE A 266 -19.23 -17.80 -0.23
C ILE A 266 -18.89 -17.38 -1.65
N LYS A 267 -17.89 -16.51 -1.78
CA LYS A 267 -17.36 -16.04 -3.06
C LYS A 267 -16.01 -16.67 -3.37
N ALA A 268 -15.48 -16.42 -4.57
CA ALA A 268 -14.10 -16.81 -4.92
C ALA A 268 -13.03 -16.07 -4.12
N ILE A 269 -13.40 -15.04 -3.36
CA ILE A 269 -12.53 -14.34 -2.43
C ILE A 269 -13.37 -13.87 -1.25
N ASN A 270 -12.91 -14.05 -0.02
CA ASN A 270 -13.69 -13.76 1.19
C ASN A 270 -12.80 -13.12 2.24
N MET A 271 -13.35 -12.24 3.07
CA MET A 271 -12.62 -11.69 4.21
C MET A 271 -12.43 -12.78 5.26
N ALA A 272 -11.22 -12.90 5.80
CA ALA A 272 -10.89 -13.79 6.90
C ALA A 272 -9.90 -13.12 7.86
N SER A 273 -9.76 -13.68 9.07
CA SER A 273 -8.89 -13.16 10.12
C SER A 273 -7.46 -12.96 9.63
N ARG A 274 -6.97 -11.71 9.68
CA ARG A 274 -5.57 -11.44 9.35
C ARG A 274 -4.62 -12.20 10.27
N LEU A 275 -4.96 -12.33 11.55
CA LEU A 275 -4.09 -12.99 12.54
C LEU A 275 -3.85 -14.46 12.23
N GLU A 276 -4.84 -15.14 11.63
CA GLU A 276 -4.75 -16.55 11.27
C GLU A 276 -3.96 -16.78 9.98
N HIS A 277 -3.97 -15.80 9.07
CA HIS A 277 -3.42 -15.93 7.72
C HIS A 277 -2.14 -15.13 7.46
N LEU A 278 -1.73 -14.21 8.34
CA LEU A 278 -0.66 -13.25 8.08
C LEU A 278 0.65 -13.91 7.62
N GLU A 279 1.18 -14.85 8.38
CA GLU A 279 2.51 -15.43 8.11
C GLU A 279 2.53 -16.22 6.79
N GLU A 280 1.45 -16.95 6.50
CA GLU A 280 1.30 -17.69 5.25
C GLU A 280 1.19 -16.74 4.06
N GLU A 281 0.29 -15.76 4.12
CA GLU A 281 0.07 -14.82 3.02
C GLU A 281 1.27 -13.89 2.81
N LYS A 282 2.09 -13.64 3.84
CA LYS A 282 3.37 -12.93 3.70
C LYS A 282 4.36 -13.74 2.87
N ALA A 283 4.57 -15.02 3.23
CA ALA A 283 5.46 -15.91 2.48
C ALA A 283 4.99 -16.08 1.02
N HIS A 284 3.68 -16.16 0.80
CA HIS A 284 3.08 -16.20 -0.53
C HIS A 284 3.31 -14.91 -1.30
N TYR A 285 3.10 -13.75 -0.66
CA TYR A 285 3.31 -12.45 -1.30
C TYR A 285 4.78 -12.20 -1.66
N ASP A 286 5.71 -12.58 -0.79
CA ASP A 286 7.15 -12.48 -1.04
C ASP A 286 7.57 -13.32 -2.27
N PHE A 287 7.04 -14.54 -2.40
CA PHE A 287 7.26 -15.35 -3.59
C PHE A 287 6.57 -14.74 -4.84
N PHE A 288 5.34 -14.24 -4.69
CA PHE A 288 4.60 -13.59 -5.78
C PHE A 288 5.35 -12.37 -6.35
N LEU A 289 6.04 -11.61 -5.52
CA LEU A 289 6.87 -10.49 -5.98
C LEU A 289 8.04 -10.93 -6.87
N GLN A 290 8.57 -12.15 -6.69
CA GLN A 290 9.66 -12.70 -7.48
C GLN A 290 9.23 -13.27 -8.83
N LEU A 291 7.92 -13.53 -9.00
CA LEU A 291 7.37 -14.03 -10.26
C LEU A 291 7.56 -13.02 -11.41
N PRO A 292 7.78 -13.49 -12.66
CA PRO A 292 7.96 -12.60 -13.79
C PRO A 292 6.71 -11.75 -14.05
N GLU A 293 6.93 -10.50 -14.45
CA GLU A 293 5.87 -9.61 -14.92
C GLU A 293 5.54 -9.92 -16.39
N ILE A 294 4.28 -9.77 -16.77
CA ILE A 294 3.87 -9.92 -18.17
C ILE A 294 4.39 -8.72 -18.99
N ASP A 295 4.89 -8.99 -20.20
CA ASP A 295 5.18 -7.91 -21.15
C ASP A 295 3.84 -7.38 -21.71
N PRO A 296 3.50 -6.09 -21.54
CA PRO A 296 2.25 -5.54 -22.05
C PRO A 296 2.07 -5.69 -23.57
N THR A 297 3.16 -5.85 -24.34
CA THR A 297 3.11 -6.08 -25.80
C THR A 297 2.59 -7.47 -26.16
N GLN A 298 2.57 -8.41 -25.21
CA GLN A 298 2.01 -9.75 -25.39
C GLN A 298 0.49 -9.80 -25.20
N LEU A 299 -0.12 -8.72 -24.71
CA LEU A 299 -1.56 -8.65 -24.52
C LEU A 299 -2.26 -8.34 -25.85
N GLU A 300 -3.11 -9.25 -26.33
CA GLU A 300 -3.88 -9.04 -27.57
C GLU A 300 -4.86 -7.87 -27.46
N ARG A 301 -5.32 -7.55 -26.25
CA ARG A 301 -6.24 -6.44 -25.97
C ARG A 301 -6.08 -5.91 -24.56
N ILE A 302 -6.44 -4.65 -24.38
CA ILE A 302 -6.53 -4.00 -23.07
C ILE A 302 -8.00 -3.91 -22.67
N ASP A 303 -8.38 -4.68 -21.64
CA ASP A 303 -9.68 -4.61 -20.96
C ASP A 303 -9.49 -4.66 -19.44
N ILE A 304 -10.59 -4.68 -18.68
CA ILE A 304 -10.54 -4.75 -17.21
C ILE A 304 -9.85 -6.02 -16.69
N ARG A 305 -9.76 -7.08 -17.48
CA ARG A 305 -9.09 -8.31 -17.09
C ARG A 305 -7.59 -8.21 -17.35
N THR A 306 -7.20 -7.86 -18.58
CA THR A 306 -5.80 -7.88 -19.01
C THR A 306 -4.99 -6.69 -18.47
N SER A 307 -5.59 -5.50 -18.35
CA SER A 307 -4.92 -4.33 -17.75
C SER A 307 -4.42 -4.59 -16.33
N GLN A 308 -5.09 -5.50 -15.61
CA GLN A 308 -4.80 -5.82 -14.21
C GLN A 308 -3.68 -6.85 -14.05
N LEU A 309 -3.16 -7.39 -15.16
CA LEU A 309 -1.95 -8.22 -15.18
C LEU A 309 -0.69 -7.36 -15.33
N ILE A 310 -0.82 -6.09 -15.73
CA ILE A 310 0.30 -5.15 -15.83
C ILE A 310 0.62 -4.64 -14.43
N THR A 311 1.91 -4.57 -14.08
CA THR A 311 2.38 -4.09 -12.78
C THR A 311 1.83 -2.69 -12.48
N PRO A 312 1.13 -2.48 -11.34
CA PRO A 312 0.71 -1.14 -10.93
C PRO A 312 1.93 -0.32 -10.48
N LEU A 313 2.04 0.94 -10.93
CA LEU A 313 3.10 1.86 -10.48
C LEU A 313 2.59 2.91 -9.49
N PHE A 314 1.47 2.58 -8.82
CA PHE A 314 0.91 3.29 -7.70
C PHE A 314 0.40 2.27 -6.68
N GLU A 315 1.04 2.20 -5.51
CA GLU A 315 0.80 1.14 -4.53
C GLU A 315 0.88 1.64 -3.08
N TYR A 316 0.04 1.07 -2.22
CA TYR A 316 0.11 1.21 -0.76
C TYR A 316 0.03 2.65 -0.26
N SER A 317 -0.77 3.49 -0.93
CA SER A 317 -0.92 4.89 -0.56
C SER A 317 -1.55 5.08 0.82
N GLY A 318 -1.34 6.26 1.41
CA GLY A 318 -1.99 6.67 2.65
C GLY A 318 -3.49 6.97 2.52
N ALA A 319 -4.14 6.61 1.41
CA ALA A 319 -5.55 6.87 1.17
C ALA A 319 -6.44 6.08 2.15
N CYS A 320 -7.66 6.58 2.37
CA CYS A 320 -8.66 5.93 3.20
C CYS A 320 -8.96 4.49 2.73
N SER A 321 -9.36 3.63 3.67
CA SER A 321 -9.89 2.30 3.35
C SER A 321 -11.12 2.44 2.44
N GLY A 322 -11.06 1.86 1.24
CA GLY A 322 -12.12 1.98 0.24
C GLY A 322 -12.14 3.31 -0.53
N CYS A 323 -10.99 4.00 -0.65
CA CYS A 323 -10.89 5.24 -1.41
C CYS A 323 -11.41 5.08 -2.86
N GLY A 324 -12.25 6.01 -3.31
CA GLY A 324 -12.80 6.01 -4.66
C GLY A 324 -11.88 6.59 -5.75
N GLU A 325 -10.76 7.22 -5.38
CA GLU A 325 -9.88 7.91 -6.34
C GLU A 325 -8.74 7.00 -6.84
N THR A 326 -8.09 6.27 -5.93
CA THR A 326 -6.85 5.57 -6.21
C THR A 326 -6.95 4.40 -7.21
N PRO A 327 -8.07 3.67 -7.37
CA PRO A 327 -8.19 2.67 -8.43
C PRO A 327 -7.99 3.27 -9.85
N TYR A 328 -8.40 4.52 -10.04
CA TYR A 328 -8.22 5.22 -11.31
C TYR A 328 -6.75 5.59 -11.56
N ILE A 329 -6.05 6.09 -10.55
CA ILE A 329 -4.61 6.39 -10.65
C ILE A 329 -3.82 5.11 -10.87
N LYS A 330 -4.14 4.04 -10.14
CA LYS A 330 -3.55 2.72 -10.33
C LYS A 330 -3.67 2.27 -11.79
N LEU A 331 -4.88 2.29 -12.35
CA LEU A 331 -5.12 1.92 -13.75
C LEU A 331 -4.35 2.84 -14.73
N LEU A 332 -4.35 4.15 -14.50
CA LEU A 332 -3.59 5.11 -15.31
C LEU A 332 -2.10 4.74 -15.36
N THR A 333 -1.53 4.40 -14.21
CA THR A 333 -0.11 4.00 -14.12
C THR A 333 0.18 2.64 -14.75
N GLN A 334 -0.78 1.71 -14.75
CA GLN A 334 -0.63 0.42 -15.44
C GLN A 334 -0.56 0.61 -16.97
N LEU A 335 -1.29 1.59 -17.51
CA LEU A 335 -1.34 1.82 -18.95
C LEU A 335 -0.20 2.70 -19.47
N TYR A 336 0.21 3.71 -18.70
CA TYR A 336 1.11 4.76 -19.18
C TYR A 336 2.26 5.10 -18.22
N GLY A 337 2.39 4.38 -17.11
CA GLY A 337 3.24 4.80 -15.99
C GLY A 337 4.73 4.86 -16.31
N ASP A 338 5.22 4.15 -17.33
CA ASP A 338 6.63 4.17 -17.73
C ASP A 338 7.07 5.49 -18.41
N ARG A 339 6.11 6.38 -18.72
CA ARG A 339 6.31 7.66 -19.41
C ARG A 339 5.40 8.78 -18.91
N LEU A 340 4.74 8.58 -17.77
CA LEU A 340 3.76 9.53 -17.25
C LEU A 340 4.44 10.69 -16.51
N LEU A 341 4.02 11.91 -16.80
CA LEU A 341 4.31 13.10 -15.99
C LEU A 341 3.01 13.52 -15.31
N ILE A 342 3.01 13.63 -13.99
CA ILE A 342 1.84 13.99 -13.19
C ILE A 342 2.07 15.36 -12.56
N ALA A 343 1.33 16.36 -13.04
CA ALA A 343 1.07 17.60 -12.32
C ALA A 343 -0.18 17.37 -11.46
N ASN A 344 -0.02 17.37 -10.14
CA ASN A 344 -1.08 17.06 -9.19
C ASN A 344 -1.50 18.30 -8.41
N ALA A 345 -2.79 18.65 -8.44
CA ALA A 345 -3.33 19.73 -7.63
C ALA A 345 -3.29 19.37 -6.14
N THR A 346 -3.21 20.38 -5.28
CA THR A 346 -3.32 20.15 -3.84
C THR A 346 -4.73 19.66 -3.49
N GLY A 347 -4.82 18.65 -2.63
CA GLY A 347 -6.06 17.94 -2.29
C GLY A 347 -5.78 16.50 -1.84
N CYS A 348 -6.82 15.66 -1.72
CA CYS A 348 -6.65 14.27 -1.29
C CYS A 348 -5.57 13.54 -2.11
N SER A 349 -5.57 13.73 -3.43
CA SER A 349 -4.57 13.14 -4.33
C SER A 349 -3.13 13.55 -4.07
N SER A 350 -2.88 14.78 -3.64
CA SER A 350 -1.54 15.19 -3.18
C SER A 350 -1.19 14.61 -1.82
N ILE A 351 -2.17 14.44 -0.93
CA ILE A 351 -1.93 13.90 0.42
C ILE A 351 -1.60 12.41 0.34
N TYR A 352 -2.47 11.59 -0.24
CA TYR A 352 -2.14 10.17 -0.35
C TYR A 352 -1.05 9.90 -1.40
N GLY A 353 -0.81 10.83 -2.34
CA GLY A 353 0.16 10.71 -3.43
C GLY A 353 1.57 11.22 -3.12
N GLY A 354 1.73 12.06 -2.09
CA GLY A 354 3.01 12.72 -1.80
C GLY A 354 3.16 13.25 -0.36
N ASN A 355 2.39 12.76 0.62
CA ASN A 355 2.62 13.10 2.02
C ASN A 355 3.82 12.33 2.58
N LEU A 356 4.94 13.05 2.71
CA LEU A 356 6.20 12.53 3.25
C LEU A 356 6.00 11.93 4.65
N PRO A 357 6.73 10.86 5.01
CA PRO A 357 8.01 10.43 4.44
C PRO A 357 7.94 9.34 3.36
N THR A 358 6.75 9.01 2.88
CA THR A 358 6.55 7.89 1.95
C THR A 358 5.73 8.29 0.72
N THR A 359 6.05 7.68 -0.42
CA THR A 359 5.44 7.99 -1.72
C THR A 359 4.95 6.69 -2.39
N PRO A 360 3.68 6.63 -2.86
CA PRO A 360 3.10 5.43 -3.46
C PRO A 360 3.43 5.22 -4.94
N TYR A 361 3.86 6.26 -5.66
CA TYR A 361 4.33 6.12 -7.04
C TYR A 361 5.63 5.33 -7.02
N THR A 362 5.76 4.33 -7.89
CA THR A 362 6.94 3.44 -7.95
C THR A 362 7.43 3.27 -9.40
N THR A 363 8.47 2.47 -9.59
CA THR A 363 9.04 2.17 -10.91
C THR A 363 8.84 0.72 -11.31
N ASN A 364 8.77 0.46 -12.61
CA ASN A 364 8.87 -0.89 -13.14
C ASN A 364 10.30 -1.45 -12.99
N ALA A 365 10.51 -2.70 -13.41
CA ALA A 365 11.82 -3.37 -13.37
C ALA A 365 12.93 -2.66 -14.16
N ALA A 366 12.60 -1.77 -15.10
CA ALA A 366 13.55 -0.96 -15.85
C ALA A 366 13.85 0.41 -15.18
N GLY A 367 13.38 0.63 -13.95
CA GLY A 367 13.55 1.87 -13.21
C GLY A 367 12.72 3.05 -13.77
N ARG A 368 11.70 2.77 -14.60
CA ARG A 368 10.81 3.80 -15.16
C ARG A 368 9.48 3.82 -14.43
N GLY A 369 9.00 5.01 -14.10
CA GLY A 369 7.73 5.21 -13.42
C GLY A 369 7.24 6.65 -13.54
N PRO A 370 6.07 6.97 -12.99
CA PRO A 370 5.52 8.31 -13.07
C PRO A 370 6.44 9.33 -12.39
N ALA A 371 6.79 10.40 -13.09
CA ALA A 371 7.37 11.58 -12.45
C ALA A 371 6.21 12.41 -11.89
N TRP A 372 6.21 12.64 -10.58
CA TRP A 372 5.10 13.28 -9.88
C TRP A 372 5.56 14.59 -9.24
N ALA A 373 4.75 15.63 -9.34
CA ALA A 373 4.95 16.88 -8.64
C ALA A 373 3.62 17.54 -8.27
N ASN A 374 3.60 18.21 -7.12
CA ASN A 374 2.53 19.08 -6.68
C ASN A 374 3.09 20.50 -6.56
N SER A 375 2.52 21.44 -7.32
CA SER A 375 2.83 22.86 -7.20
C SER A 375 1.93 23.47 -6.12
N LEU A 376 0.83 24.12 -6.50
CA LEU A 376 -0.14 24.70 -5.59
C LEU A 376 -1.54 24.13 -5.85
N PHE A 377 -2.52 24.66 -5.11
CA PHE A 377 -3.91 24.25 -5.28
C PHE A 377 -4.51 24.86 -6.55
N GLU A 378 -4.17 26.12 -6.80
CA GLU A 378 -4.79 26.99 -7.78
C GLU A 378 -4.14 26.98 -9.17
N ASP A 379 -2.94 26.40 -9.33
CA ASP A 379 -2.11 26.52 -10.55
C ASP A 379 -1.89 25.19 -11.30
N ASN A 380 -2.58 24.12 -10.93
CA ASN A 380 -2.25 22.78 -11.42
C ASN A 380 -2.32 22.63 -12.94
N ALA A 381 -3.29 23.30 -13.58
CA ALA A 381 -3.47 23.21 -15.02
C ALA A 381 -2.33 23.92 -15.76
N GLU A 382 -1.94 25.10 -15.29
CA GLU A 382 -0.83 25.92 -15.77
C GLU A 382 0.52 25.22 -15.52
N PHE A 383 0.66 24.58 -14.37
CA PHE A 383 1.83 23.78 -14.02
C PHE A 383 1.99 22.59 -14.98
N GLY A 384 0.91 21.85 -15.22
CA GLY A 384 0.88 20.78 -16.23
C GLY A 384 1.10 21.28 -17.66
N LEU A 385 0.60 22.47 -18.02
CA LEU A 385 0.90 23.11 -19.30
C LEU A 385 2.40 23.41 -19.44
N GLY A 386 3.05 23.86 -18.37
CA GLY A 386 4.51 24.04 -18.31
C GLY A 386 5.27 22.75 -18.63
N PHE A 387 4.82 21.61 -18.10
CA PHE A 387 5.39 20.29 -18.45
C PHE A 387 5.26 20.00 -19.94
N ARG A 388 4.07 20.21 -20.53
CA ARG A 388 3.83 20.00 -21.97
C ARG A 388 4.74 20.86 -22.84
N LEU A 389 4.80 22.17 -22.55
CA LEU A 389 5.66 23.11 -23.30
C LEU A 389 7.13 22.70 -23.24
N THR A 390 7.58 22.21 -22.09
CA THR A 390 8.95 21.72 -21.89
C THR A 390 9.22 20.47 -22.72
N VAL A 391 8.30 19.49 -22.71
CA VAL A 391 8.40 18.27 -23.54
C VAL A 391 8.41 18.60 -25.04
N ASP A 392 7.58 19.54 -25.49
CA ASP A 392 7.58 20.03 -26.88
C ASP A 392 8.94 20.65 -27.27
N GLN A 393 9.48 21.50 -26.40
CA GLN A 393 10.75 22.16 -26.65
C GLN A 393 11.91 21.16 -26.68
N HIS A 394 11.92 20.20 -25.76
CA HIS A 394 12.89 19.11 -25.78
C HIS A 394 12.78 18.27 -27.05
N ARG A 395 11.57 17.92 -27.50
CA ARG A 395 11.34 17.20 -28.76
C ARG A 395 11.90 17.98 -29.96
N ARG A 396 11.64 19.29 -30.06
CA ARG A 396 12.19 20.13 -31.14
C ARG A 396 13.72 20.14 -31.12
N ARG A 397 14.33 20.27 -29.93
CA ARG A 397 15.79 20.22 -29.77
C ARG A 397 16.33 18.85 -30.19
N ALA A 398 15.68 17.78 -29.76
CA ALA A 398 16.00 16.39 -30.10
C ALA A 398 16.01 16.15 -31.63
N LEU A 399 14.96 16.58 -32.34
CA LEU A 399 14.85 16.42 -33.79
C LEU A 399 15.86 17.29 -34.55
N ARG A 400 16.16 18.49 -34.04
CA ARG A 400 17.22 19.34 -34.60
C ARG A 400 18.59 18.66 -34.50
N LEU A 401 18.94 18.15 -33.32
CA LEU A 401 20.19 17.41 -33.10
C LEU A 401 20.25 16.14 -33.95
N LEU A 402 19.15 15.38 -34.02
CA LEU A 402 19.04 14.21 -34.90
C LEU A 402 19.31 14.57 -36.37
N THR A 403 18.86 15.75 -36.82
CA THR A 403 19.09 16.21 -38.19
C THR A 403 20.54 16.59 -38.45
N LEU A 404 21.21 17.24 -37.49
CA LEU A 404 22.64 17.55 -37.57
C LEU A 404 23.50 16.27 -37.62
N LEU A 405 23.12 15.27 -36.83
CA LEU A 405 23.84 14.00 -36.71
C LEU A 405 23.43 12.98 -37.77
N ALA A 406 22.37 13.23 -38.55
CA ALA A 406 21.85 12.31 -39.55
C ALA A 406 22.91 11.79 -40.55
N PRO A 407 23.87 12.60 -41.05
CA PRO A 407 24.90 12.11 -41.96
C PRO A 407 25.85 11.06 -41.34
N ARG A 408 25.91 10.99 -40.01
CA ARG A 408 26.79 10.09 -39.23
C ARG A 408 26.03 8.89 -38.66
N LEU A 409 24.73 8.79 -38.91
CA LEU A 409 23.85 7.78 -38.34
C LEU A 409 23.21 6.93 -39.45
N PRO A 410 22.80 5.68 -39.17
CA PRO A 410 22.06 4.88 -40.14
C PRO A 410 20.76 5.57 -40.56
N ALA A 411 20.51 5.63 -41.86
CA ALA A 411 19.32 6.28 -42.41
C ALA A 411 18.02 5.68 -41.87
N GLU A 412 17.95 4.36 -41.70
CA GLU A 412 16.78 3.66 -41.14
C GLU A 412 16.49 4.09 -39.70
N LEU A 413 17.51 4.23 -38.86
CA LEU A 413 17.38 4.67 -37.47
C LEU A 413 16.86 6.12 -37.40
N VAL A 414 17.44 7.02 -38.21
CA VAL A 414 17.03 8.43 -38.29
C VAL A 414 15.59 8.56 -38.77
N ASN A 415 15.22 7.82 -39.81
CA ASN A 415 13.86 7.83 -40.35
C ASN A 415 12.86 7.26 -39.33
N GLY A 416 13.20 6.15 -38.66
CA GLY A 416 12.38 5.55 -37.62
C GLY A 416 12.12 6.50 -36.44
N LEU A 417 13.15 7.22 -36.00
CA LEU A 417 13.06 8.20 -34.91
C LEU A 417 12.20 9.44 -35.24
N ARG A 418 11.98 9.72 -36.54
CA ARG A 418 11.14 10.83 -37.01
C ARG A 418 9.66 10.49 -37.14
N LEU A 419 9.30 9.21 -37.16
CA LEU A 419 7.89 8.79 -37.20
C LEU A 419 7.14 9.32 -35.98
N GLU A 420 5.87 9.68 -36.11
CA GLU A 420 5.07 10.17 -34.96
C GLU A 420 4.31 9.02 -34.28
N ASP A 421 3.76 8.10 -35.07
CA ASP A 421 2.94 6.99 -34.60
C ASP A 421 3.75 5.69 -34.62
N ILE A 422 4.42 5.39 -33.51
CA ILE A 422 5.18 4.16 -33.32
C ILE A 422 4.84 3.52 -31.98
N ALA A 423 4.89 2.19 -31.91
CA ALA A 423 4.78 1.47 -30.66
C ALA A 423 5.88 1.93 -29.68
N PRO A 424 5.55 2.27 -28.41
CA PRO A 424 6.52 2.73 -27.41
C PRO A 424 7.73 1.80 -27.24
N ALA A 425 7.53 0.48 -27.29
CA ALA A 425 8.61 -0.50 -27.19
C ALA A 425 9.66 -0.33 -28.31
N LEU A 426 9.20 -0.15 -29.55
CA LEU A 426 10.09 0.08 -30.68
C LEU A 426 10.80 1.44 -30.58
N ARG A 427 10.11 2.48 -30.08
CA ARG A 427 10.74 3.78 -29.80
C ARG A 427 11.89 3.64 -28.79
N LEU A 428 11.68 2.89 -27.72
CA LEU A 428 12.69 2.66 -26.70
C LEU A 428 13.93 1.95 -27.26
N GLN A 429 13.72 0.95 -28.13
CA GLN A 429 14.82 0.27 -28.83
C GLN A 429 15.63 1.24 -29.70
N GLN A 430 14.95 2.07 -30.49
CA GLN A 430 15.60 3.11 -31.32
C GLN A 430 16.39 4.11 -30.48
N ILE A 431 15.85 4.55 -29.33
CA ILE A 431 16.55 5.46 -28.42
C ILE A 431 17.80 4.78 -27.82
N ALA A 432 17.69 3.52 -27.41
CA ALA A 432 18.81 2.76 -26.87
C ALA A 432 19.93 2.56 -27.91
N GLU A 433 19.56 2.22 -29.15
CA GLU A 433 20.50 2.11 -30.25
C GLU A 433 21.18 3.46 -30.52
N LEU A 434 20.41 4.54 -30.58
CA LEU A 434 20.97 5.86 -30.83
C LEU A 434 21.93 6.30 -29.70
N ARG A 435 21.58 6.08 -28.43
CA ARG A 435 22.50 6.33 -27.30
C ARG A 435 23.81 5.56 -27.43
N THR A 436 23.74 4.29 -27.82
CA THR A 436 24.92 3.44 -28.02
C THR A 436 25.83 3.98 -29.12
N ARG A 437 25.25 4.46 -30.22
CA ARG A 437 26.01 5.05 -31.34
C ARG A 437 26.63 6.40 -30.98
N LEU A 438 25.89 7.25 -30.28
CA LEU A 438 26.39 8.57 -29.89
C LEU A 438 27.50 8.51 -28.85
N ALA A 439 27.55 7.47 -28.02
CA ALA A 439 28.66 7.22 -27.10
C ALA A 439 30.01 7.00 -27.83
N GLN A 440 30.01 6.80 -29.15
CA GLN A 440 31.21 6.64 -29.97
C GLN A 440 31.68 7.97 -30.59
N PHE A 441 30.99 9.08 -30.34
CA PHE A 441 31.32 10.40 -30.90
C PHE A 441 31.94 11.31 -29.83
N ASP A 442 33.14 11.84 -30.10
CA ASP A 442 33.87 12.78 -29.22
C ASP A 442 33.46 14.26 -29.43
N ASP A 443 32.18 14.53 -29.74
CA ASP A 443 31.68 15.87 -30.11
C ASP A 443 30.68 16.39 -29.06
N ASP A 444 30.78 17.67 -28.69
CA ASP A 444 29.90 18.35 -27.71
C ASP A 444 28.41 18.19 -28.06
N ASP A 445 28.07 18.17 -29.35
CA ASP A 445 26.70 17.96 -29.82
C ASP A 445 26.20 16.53 -29.58
N ALA A 446 27.09 15.53 -29.61
CA ALA A 446 26.78 14.15 -29.24
C ALA A 446 26.71 13.95 -27.72
N VAL A 447 27.50 14.70 -26.96
CA VAL A 447 27.53 14.69 -25.48
C VAL A 447 26.31 15.39 -24.87
N SER A 448 25.66 16.34 -25.56
CA SER A 448 24.47 17.06 -25.06
C SER A 448 23.13 16.33 -25.25
N TRP A 449 23.10 15.24 -26.02
CA TRP A 449 21.91 14.46 -26.36
C TRP A 449 21.45 13.42 -25.30
N PRO A 450 22.33 12.75 -24.51
CA PRO A 450 21.96 11.70 -23.55
C PRO A 450 21.05 12.16 -22.39
N THR A 451 20.97 13.46 -22.12
CA THR A 451 20.22 14.04 -21.00
C THR A 451 18.73 14.28 -21.29
N MET A 452 18.25 14.00 -22.52
CA MET A 452 16.85 14.23 -22.87
C MET A 452 15.91 13.13 -22.36
N PRO A 453 14.79 13.48 -21.70
CA PRO A 453 13.80 12.51 -21.22
C PRO A 453 13.19 11.69 -22.35
N ILE A 454 12.95 10.39 -22.09
CA ILE A 454 12.29 9.46 -23.02
C ILE A 454 10.90 9.98 -23.42
N THR A 455 10.21 10.67 -22.51
CA THR A 455 8.90 11.30 -22.74
C THR A 455 8.88 12.30 -23.90
N CYS A 456 10.04 12.85 -24.30
CA CYS A 456 10.15 13.77 -25.43
C CYS A 456 10.01 13.07 -26.79
N TRP A 457 10.23 11.76 -26.83
CA TRP A 457 10.28 10.95 -28.05
C TRP A 457 9.01 10.14 -28.29
N ILE A 458 8.18 9.95 -27.27
CA ILE A 458 6.94 9.19 -27.32
C ILE A 458 5.77 10.17 -27.46
N ASN A 459 4.94 9.99 -28.49
CA ASN A 459 3.76 10.83 -28.69
C ASN A 459 2.77 10.61 -27.53
N PRO A 460 2.24 11.66 -26.86
CA PRO A 460 1.22 11.51 -25.83
C PRO A 460 -0.10 10.88 -26.33
N SER A 461 -0.38 10.91 -27.64
CA SER A 461 -1.63 10.41 -28.22
C SER A 461 -1.62 8.94 -28.67
N GLY A 462 -0.56 8.18 -28.34
CA GLY A 462 -0.42 6.76 -28.66
C GLY A 462 -0.41 5.86 -27.45
#